data_AF-A0AAE9EK93-F1
#
_entry.id   AF-A0AAE9EK93-F1
#
_cell.length_a   1.000
_cell.length_b   1.000
_cell.length_c   1.000
_cell.angle_alpha   90.00
_cell.angle_beta   90.00
_cell.angle_gamma   90.00
#
_symmetry.space_group_name_H-M   'P 1'
#
loop_
_entity.id
_entity.type
_entity.pdbx_description
1 polymer ?
#
loop_
_entity_poly.entity_id
_entity_poly.type
_entity_poly.pdbx_seq_one_letter_code
_entity_poly.pdbx_strand_id
1 'polypeptide(L)'
;MFSLSSPTQLSRETVSDIVHQLENQCLDSDSFGHSNCVKDRGDSDKKCELFVNSIKNEFCRRNGRKAVRICRKTKKRDNGGSSFRRRRGSLGKDDYNDRNIRNIQRNPAPTPPPTIPPPTPPPPTPPPPPPPPPPPPPPPPPPPPPPAPEPANPSSSSKGTLLIGMFIFGMFACVGISAVVGYLYYMKQQEKAKEEERKKLEQSKMMEKKKKRKMRKKKSKKVIVQVTGEETRVERKEAKDKDREEEVRKWKAFEEANQKENTFLNPS
;
A
#
# COMPACT_ATOMS: atom_id res chain seq x y z
N MET A 1 2.64 -28.90 -13.61
CA MET A 1 1.38 -28.20 -13.25
C MET A 1 1.05 -28.59 -11.83
N PHE A 2 1.28 -27.71 -10.85
CA PHE A 2 0.92 -27.98 -9.45
C PHE A 2 -0.51 -27.50 -9.22
N SER A 3 -1.41 -28.44 -8.91
CA SER A 3 -2.77 -28.15 -8.50
C SER A 3 -2.73 -27.73 -7.02
N LEU A 4 -2.95 -26.45 -6.75
CA LEU A 4 -3.02 -25.90 -5.40
C LEU A 4 -4.45 -26.03 -4.88
N SER A 5 -4.68 -27.03 -4.04
CA SER A 5 -5.87 -27.12 -3.18
C SER A 5 -5.72 -26.17 -1.97
N SER A 6 -6.72 -25.29 -1.82
CA SER A 6 -7.12 -24.55 -0.60
C SER A 6 -6.07 -23.77 0.22
N PRO A 7 -6.12 -22.42 0.25
CA PRO A 7 -5.18 -21.58 0.99
C PRO A 7 -5.74 -21.21 2.37
N THR A 8 -5.55 -22.06 3.38
CA THR A 8 -5.76 -21.61 4.77
C THR A 8 -4.70 -22.23 5.67
N GLN A 9 -4.04 -21.37 6.45
CA GLN A 9 -3.00 -21.68 7.45
C GLN A 9 -1.58 -21.94 6.91
N LEU A 10 -1.06 -21.04 6.07
CA LEU A 10 0.40 -20.97 5.88
C LEU A 10 1.01 -20.27 7.11
N SER A 11 1.72 -21.03 7.95
CA SER A 11 2.34 -20.50 9.16
C SER A 11 3.43 -19.48 8.79
N ARG A 12 3.73 -18.57 9.73
CA ARG A 12 4.70 -17.49 9.52
C ARG A 12 6.11 -18.01 9.23
N GLU A 13 6.42 -19.20 9.74
CA GLU A 13 7.69 -19.92 9.53
C GLU A 13 7.75 -20.49 8.13
N THR A 14 6.68 -21.13 7.65
CA THR A 14 6.60 -21.68 6.29
C THR A 14 6.77 -20.59 5.22
N VAL A 15 6.22 -19.39 5.44
CA VAL A 15 6.42 -18.27 4.49
C VAL A 15 7.85 -17.75 4.51
N SER A 16 8.47 -17.66 5.70
CA SER A 16 9.87 -17.22 5.82
C SER A 16 10.81 -18.21 5.14
N ASP A 17 10.55 -19.50 5.30
CA ASP A 17 11.31 -20.57 4.66
C ASP A 17 11.09 -20.58 3.15
N ILE A 18 9.87 -20.39 2.66
CA ILE A 18 9.60 -20.25 1.22
C ILE A 18 10.32 -19.03 0.63
N VAL A 19 10.34 -17.88 1.34
CA VAL A 19 11.05 -16.68 0.88
C VAL A 19 12.56 -16.90 0.88
N HIS A 20 13.13 -17.56 1.90
CA HIS A 20 14.54 -17.90 1.95
C HIS A 20 14.92 -18.94 0.89
N GLN A 21 14.05 -19.92 0.66
CA GLN A 21 14.25 -20.96 -0.35
C GLN A 21 14.16 -20.37 -1.77
N LEU A 22 13.29 -19.39 -2.01
CA LEU A 22 13.24 -18.64 -3.28
C LEU A 22 14.41 -17.66 -3.45
N GLU A 23 14.86 -16.98 -2.39
CA GLU A 23 16.05 -16.12 -2.45
C GLU A 23 17.31 -16.96 -2.73
N ASN A 24 17.44 -18.16 -2.16
CA ASN A 24 18.55 -19.07 -2.43
C ASN A 24 18.45 -19.73 -3.83
N GLN A 25 17.24 -20.11 -4.28
CA GLN A 25 17.04 -20.67 -5.63
C GLN A 25 17.27 -19.65 -6.76
N CYS A 26 16.97 -18.36 -6.57
CA CYS A 26 17.33 -17.31 -7.55
C CYS A 26 18.85 -16.98 -7.53
N LEU A 27 19.59 -17.30 -6.46
CA LEU A 27 21.05 -17.06 -6.37
C LEU A 27 21.90 -18.20 -6.94
N ASP A 28 21.42 -19.45 -6.94
CA ASP A 28 22.16 -20.62 -7.45
C ASP A 28 21.79 -21.03 -8.90
N SER A 29 21.04 -20.18 -9.62
CA SER A 29 20.61 -20.47 -11.00
C SER A 29 21.72 -20.21 -12.04
N ASP A 30 22.88 -20.84 -11.89
CA ASP A 30 23.89 -21.01 -12.96
C ASP A 30 24.04 -22.49 -13.41
N SER A 31 23.31 -23.42 -12.82
CA SER A 31 23.31 -24.82 -13.27
C SER A 31 22.01 -25.53 -12.94
N PHE A 32 20.97 -25.36 -13.75
CA PHE A 32 20.04 -26.44 -14.10
C PHE A 32 19.20 -25.99 -15.30
N GLY A 33 19.49 -26.59 -16.46
CA GLY A 33 18.68 -26.40 -17.66
C GLY A 33 17.45 -27.28 -17.60
N HIS A 34 16.26 -26.69 -17.38
CA HIS A 34 15.00 -27.23 -17.88
C HIS A 34 14.01 -26.12 -18.21
N SER A 35 13.68 -26.09 -19.51
CA SER A 35 12.61 -25.44 -20.27
C SER A 35 11.50 -24.67 -19.53
N ASN A 36 11.57 -23.33 -19.61
CA ASN A 36 10.51 -22.43 -20.14
C ASN A 36 10.70 -20.95 -19.75
N CYS A 37 11.94 -20.47 -19.61
CA CYS A 37 12.23 -19.05 -19.52
C CYS A 37 13.12 -18.64 -20.70
N VAL A 38 12.55 -17.81 -21.58
CA VAL A 38 13.22 -17.17 -22.70
C VAL A 38 14.46 -16.42 -22.18
N LYS A 39 15.63 -16.81 -22.68
CA LYS A 39 16.92 -16.18 -22.40
C LYS A 39 17.00 -14.82 -23.12
N ASP A 40 16.56 -13.77 -22.46
CA ASP A 40 17.05 -12.41 -22.75
C ASP A 40 18.06 -12.04 -21.66
N ARG A 41 19.35 -12.12 -22.02
CA ARG A 41 20.47 -11.73 -21.15
C ARG A 41 20.41 -10.21 -20.91
N GLY A 42 19.87 -9.83 -19.76
CA GLY A 42 19.80 -8.44 -19.29
C GLY A 42 18.50 -8.07 -18.57
N ASP A 43 17.45 -8.90 -18.67
CA ASP A 43 16.11 -8.58 -18.13
C ASP A 43 15.58 -9.62 -17.11
N SER A 44 16.28 -10.75 -16.94
CA SER A 44 15.91 -11.81 -16.00
C SER A 44 16.03 -11.39 -14.53
N ASP A 45 17.05 -10.61 -14.17
CA ASP A 45 17.25 -10.15 -12.78
C ASP A 45 16.13 -9.21 -12.33
N LYS A 46 15.68 -8.33 -13.25
CA LYS A 46 14.56 -7.42 -13.00
C LYS A 46 13.24 -8.16 -12.87
N LYS A 47 13.05 -9.28 -13.59
CA LYS A 47 11.84 -10.11 -13.48
C LYS A 47 11.78 -10.90 -12.17
N CYS A 48 12.89 -11.50 -11.69
CA CYS A 48 12.90 -12.13 -10.35
C CYS A 48 12.66 -11.06 -9.26
N GLU A 49 13.27 -9.87 -9.38
CA GLU A 49 13.07 -8.77 -8.43
C GLU A 49 11.62 -8.26 -8.41
N LEU A 50 10.98 -8.09 -9.58
CA LEU A 50 9.57 -7.67 -9.68
C LEU A 50 8.61 -8.72 -9.11
N PHE A 51 8.88 -10.01 -9.32
CA PHE A 51 8.06 -11.09 -8.78
C PHE A 51 8.16 -11.18 -7.26
N VAL A 52 9.39 -11.12 -6.71
CA VAL A 52 9.64 -11.10 -5.26
C VAL A 52 9.01 -9.86 -4.62
N ASN A 53 9.08 -8.69 -5.28
CA ASN A 53 8.43 -7.46 -4.81
C ASN A 53 6.90 -7.53 -4.87
N SER A 54 6.33 -8.22 -5.86
CA SER A 54 4.88 -8.46 -5.95
C SER A 54 4.39 -9.33 -4.78
N ILE A 55 5.10 -10.43 -4.49
CA ILE A 55 4.78 -11.31 -3.35
C ILE A 55 4.95 -10.59 -2.01
N LYS A 56 6.06 -9.84 -1.83
CA LYS A 56 6.29 -9.02 -0.62
C LYS A 56 5.15 -7.99 -0.44
N ASN A 57 4.68 -7.36 -1.51
CA ASN A 57 3.58 -6.39 -1.45
C ASN A 57 2.24 -7.03 -1.11
N GLU A 58 1.90 -8.19 -1.69
CA GLU A 58 0.64 -8.89 -1.38
C GLU A 58 0.61 -9.38 0.07
N PHE A 59 1.75 -9.90 0.56
CA PHE A 59 1.92 -10.32 1.95
C PHE A 59 1.80 -9.14 2.94
N CYS A 60 2.45 -8.01 2.65
CA CYS A 60 2.32 -6.79 3.45
C CYS A 60 0.88 -6.25 3.44
N ARG A 61 0.14 -6.43 2.34
CA ARG A 61 -1.27 -6.00 2.21
C ARG A 61 -2.21 -6.88 3.05
N ARG A 62 -1.97 -8.19 3.12
CA ARG A 62 -2.79 -9.13 3.92
C ARG A 62 -2.48 -9.12 5.41
N ASN A 63 -1.21 -8.99 5.81
CA ASN A 63 -0.80 -9.17 7.21
C ASN A 63 -0.61 -7.88 8.03
N GLY A 64 -0.75 -6.71 7.41
CA GLY A 64 -0.80 -5.42 8.10
C GLY A 64 0.40 -5.12 9.02
N ARG A 65 0.15 -4.36 10.10
CA ARG A 65 1.18 -3.81 11.01
C ARG A 65 2.04 -4.85 11.77
N LYS A 66 1.77 -6.15 11.63
CA LYS A 66 2.55 -7.21 12.30
C LYS A 66 3.84 -7.56 11.54
N ALA A 67 3.98 -7.18 10.26
CA ALA A 67 5.14 -7.49 9.40
C ALA A 67 6.11 -6.29 9.16
N VAL A 68 6.11 -5.29 10.05
CA VAL A 68 6.81 -4.00 9.88
C VAL A 68 8.33 -4.11 9.64
N ARG A 69 8.99 -5.18 10.11
CA ARG A 69 10.43 -5.36 9.87
C ARG A 69 10.75 -5.73 8.41
N ILE A 70 9.88 -6.48 7.72
CA ILE A 70 10.09 -6.94 6.35
C ILE A 70 9.66 -5.86 5.33
N CYS A 71 8.57 -5.13 5.62
CA CYS A 71 8.02 -4.11 4.70
C CYS A 71 8.77 -2.76 4.73
N ARG A 72 9.87 -2.61 5.47
CA ARG A 72 10.52 -1.30 5.70
C ARG A 72 11.36 -0.80 4.51
N LYS A 73 11.72 -1.67 3.55
CA LYS A 73 12.59 -1.29 2.41
C LYS A 73 11.86 -0.78 1.16
N THR A 74 10.55 -1.00 0.98
CA THR A 74 9.86 -0.68 -0.27
C THR A 74 9.37 0.77 -0.40
N LYS A 75 9.54 1.62 0.62
CA LYS A 75 8.97 2.99 0.63
C LYS A 75 9.92 4.11 0.20
N LYS A 76 11.05 3.80 -0.45
CA LYS A 76 12.08 4.80 -0.77
C LYS A 76 12.46 4.82 -2.26
N ARG A 77 11.51 5.17 -3.13
CA ARG A 77 11.71 5.93 -4.40
C ARG A 77 10.40 5.90 -5.19
N ASP A 78 9.61 6.95 -5.00
CA ASP A 78 8.62 7.47 -5.96
C ASP A 78 8.24 8.87 -5.45
N ASN A 79 9.20 9.78 -5.52
CA ASN A 79 8.93 11.20 -5.29
C ASN A 79 9.82 12.03 -6.21
N GLY A 80 9.51 11.93 -7.50
CA GLY A 80 10.03 12.82 -8.54
C GLY A 80 9.25 14.14 -8.51
N GLY A 81 9.93 15.19 -8.05
CA GLY A 81 9.90 16.50 -8.71
C GLY A 81 8.62 17.35 -8.59
N SER A 82 8.49 18.06 -7.47
CA SER A 82 7.95 19.42 -7.52
C SER A 82 8.91 20.36 -6.80
N SER A 83 9.66 21.09 -7.61
CA SER A 83 10.42 22.28 -7.27
C SER A 83 9.55 23.30 -6.53
N PHE A 84 9.94 23.70 -5.32
CA PHE A 84 9.82 25.09 -4.88
C PHE A 84 10.75 25.37 -3.70
N ARG A 85 11.65 26.33 -3.92
CA ARG A 85 12.54 26.95 -2.93
C ARG A 85 11.80 27.35 -1.66
N ARG A 86 12.43 27.15 -0.51
CA ARG A 86 12.61 28.21 0.50
C ARG A 86 13.82 27.93 1.39
N ARG A 87 14.81 28.81 1.28
CA ARG A 87 15.85 29.08 2.28
C ARG A 87 15.20 29.68 3.54
N ARG A 88 15.66 29.21 4.70
CA ARG A 88 15.89 29.86 6.02
C ARG A 88 16.11 28.67 6.97
N GLY A 89 17.30 28.39 7.50
CA GLY A 89 18.16 29.28 8.28
C GLY A 89 17.85 29.06 9.78
N SER A 90 18.92 28.90 10.57
CA SER A 90 19.00 28.70 12.04
C SER A 90 19.20 27.23 12.48
N LEU A 91 20.40 26.75 12.83
CA LEU A 91 21.25 27.04 14.01
C LEU A 91 20.54 26.82 15.36
N GLY A 92 21.10 25.89 16.14
CA GLY A 92 20.73 25.43 17.50
C GLY A 92 20.75 23.90 17.54
N LYS A 93 21.86 23.20 17.86
CA LYS A 93 22.39 22.93 19.21
C LYS A 93 21.25 22.71 20.22
N ASP A 94 21.09 21.46 20.67
CA ASP A 94 21.41 21.09 22.05
C ASP A 94 21.39 19.56 22.22
N ASP A 95 22.50 19.06 22.75
CA ASP A 95 22.71 17.73 23.31
C ASP A 95 21.71 17.45 24.43
N TYR A 96 20.94 16.36 24.32
CA TYR A 96 20.24 15.80 25.48
C TYR A 96 20.24 14.26 25.43
N ASN A 97 21.29 13.71 26.04
CA ASN A 97 21.25 12.66 27.05
C ASN A 97 20.41 11.39 26.73
N ASP A 98 21.03 10.39 26.09
CA ASP A 98 20.56 9.00 26.13
C ASP A 98 21.48 8.15 27.02
N ARG A 99 21.30 8.30 28.34
CA ARG A 99 21.73 7.31 29.32
C ARG A 99 20.58 6.33 29.53
N ASN A 100 20.58 5.24 28.76
CA ASN A 100 20.00 3.99 29.24
C ASN A 100 20.70 2.75 28.65
N ILE A 101 21.92 2.50 29.14
CA ILE A 101 22.59 1.21 29.05
C ILE A 101 22.26 0.43 30.33
N ARG A 102 21.51 -0.67 30.18
CA ARG A 102 21.82 -2.04 30.67
C ARG A 102 20.52 -2.85 30.69
N ASN A 103 20.26 -3.58 29.61
CA ASN A 103 19.50 -4.82 29.73
C ASN A 103 20.25 -5.91 28.97
N ILE A 104 21.13 -6.55 29.75
CA ILE A 104 22.03 -7.63 29.37
C ILE A 104 21.22 -8.93 29.35
N GLN A 105 21.13 -9.51 28.15
CA GLN A 105 21.42 -10.92 27.86
C GLN A 105 20.75 -12.02 28.71
N ARG A 106 19.78 -12.70 28.09
CA ARG A 106 19.64 -14.16 28.23
C ARG A 106 19.52 -14.78 26.83
N ASN A 107 20.62 -15.39 26.38
CA ASN A 107 20.63 -16.30 25.24
C ASN A 107 19.95 -17.61 25.67
N PRO A 108 18.93 -18.11 24.94
CA PRO A 108 18.54 -19.51 25.05
C PRO A 108 19.59 -20.42 24.39
N ALA A 109 19.78 -21.60 24.96
CA ALA A 109 20.79 -22.59 24.57
C ALA A 109 20.65 -23.10 23.12
N PRO A 110 21.74 -23.54 22.48
CA PRO A 110 21.70 -24.12 21.14
C PRO A 110 20.96 -25.47 21.16
N THR A 111 19.89 -25.57 20.36
CA THR A 111 19.18 -26.82 20.08
C THR A 111 20.05 -27.77 19.23
N PRO A 112 19.97 -29.09 19.46
CA PRO A 112 20.73 -30.08 18.70
C PRO A 112 20.32 -30.12 17.22
N PRO A 113 21.24 -30.47 16.30
CA PRO A 113 20.96 -30.52 14.87
C PRO A 113 19.94 -31.63 14.52
N PRO A 114 19.06 -31.40 13.54
CA PRO A 114 18.09 -32.40 13.10
C PRO A 114 18.78 -33.57 12.39
N THR A 115 18.39 -34.78 12.76
CA THR A 115 18.85 -36.04 12.18
C THR A 115 18.31 -36.19 10.76
N ILE A 116 19.21 -36.37 9.78
CA ILE A 116 18.87 -36.54 8.37
C ILE A 116 18.26 -37.95 8.17
N PRO A 117 17.06 -38.09 7.58
CA PRO A 117 16.50 -39.41 7.26
C PRO A 117 17.27 -40.10 6.12
N PRO A 118 17.31 -41.45 6.09
CA PRO A 118 18.05 -42.20 5.09
C PRO A 118 17.47 -41.99 3.67
N PRO A 119 18.32 -42.08 2.63
CA PRO A 119 17.89 -41.92 1.24
C PRO A 119 16.93 -43.04 0.83
N THR A 120 15.83 -42.66 0.20
CA THR A 120 14.86 -43.59 -0.41
C THR A 120 15.44 -44.27 -1.66
N PRO A 121 15.14 -45.56 -1.90
CA PRO A 121 15.64 -46.28 -3.06
C PRO A 121 15.09 -45.70 -4.38
N PRO A 122 15.85 -45.83 -5.49
CA PRO A 122 15.43 -45.33 -6.79
C PRO A 122 14.19 -46.10 -7.30
N PRO A 123 13.28 -45.42 -8.02
CA PRO A 123 12.12 -46.07 -8.62
C PRO A 123 12.52 -47.07 -9.72
N PRO A 124 11.72 -48.13 -9.94
CA PRO A 124 11.97 -49.10 -11.00
C PRO A 124 11.82 -48.46 -12.39
N THR A 125 12.67 -48.89 -13.33
CA THR A 125 12.64 -48.46 -14.73
C THR A 125 11.38 -48.97 -15.43
N PRO A 126 10.72 -48.14 -16.26
CA PRO A 126 9.54 -48.57 -17.01
C PRO A 126 9.91 -49.61 -18.09
N PRO A 127 8.97 -50.50 -18.44
CA PRO A 127 9.19 -51.49 -19.51
C PRO A 127 9.32 -50.83 -20.89
N PRO A 128 10.03 -51.47 -21.83
CA PRO A 128 10.18 -50.96 -23.19
C PRO A 128 8.83 -50.93 -23.94
N PRO A 129 8.62 -49.96 -24.84
CA PRO A 129 7.41 -49.87 -25.62
C PRO A 129 7.28 -51.05 -26.61
N PRO A 130 6.05 -51.46 -26.97
CA PRO A 130 5.81 -52.51 -27.95
C PRO A 130 6.27 -52.10 -29.37
N PRO A 131 6.62 -53.07 -30.23
CA PRO A 131 7.00 -52.79 -31.61
C PRO A 131 5.83 -52.22 -32.43
N PRO A 132 6.10 -51.35 -33.42
CA PRO A 132 5.07 -50.79 -34.27
C PRO A 132 4.42 -51.86 -35.16
N PRO A 133 3.13 -51.72 -35.51
CA PRO A 133 2.44 -52.63 -36.41
C PRO A 133 2.99 -52.54 -37.86
N PRO A 134 2.85 -53.61 -38.67
CA PRO A 134 3.28 -53.60 -40.06
C PRO A 134 2.48 -52.59 -40.90
N PRO A 135 3.09 -52.02 -41.96
CA PRO A 135 2.41 -51.06 -42.83
C PRO A 135 1.27 -51.74 -43.60
N PRO A 136 0.17 -51.02 -43.87
CA PRO A 136 -0.94 -51.53 -44.68
C PRO A 136 -0.52 -51.75 -46.14
N PRO A 137 -1.19 -52.67 -46.86
CA PRO A 137 -0.93 -52.91 -48.27
C PRO A 137 -1.24 -51.67 -49.13
N PRO A 138 -0.54 -51.49 -50.27
CA PRO A 138 -0.78 -50.36 -51.16
C PRO A 138 -2.21 -50.38 -51.72
N PRO A 139 -2.87 -49.22 -51.85
CA PRO A 139 -4.20 -49.13 -52.44
C PRO A 139 -4.18 -49.51 -53.93
N PRO A 140 -5.31 -50.04 -54.46
CA PRO A 140 -5.44 -50.34 -55.88
C PRO A 140 -5.31 -49.07 -56.75
N PRO A 141 -4.87 -49.19 -58.01
CA PRO A 141 -4.74 -48.05 -58.92
C PRO A 141 -6.10 -47.37 -59.16
N PRO A 142 -6.15 -46.03 -59.23
CA PRO A 142 -7.39 -45.30 -59.45
C PRO A 142 -7.94 -45.55 -60.87
N PRO A 143 -9.28 -45.50 -61.05
CA PRO A 143 -9.91 -45.61 -62.36
C PRO A 143 -9.52 -44.41 -63.27
N PRO A 144 -9.60 -44.59 -64.61
CA PRO A 144 -9.28 -43.52 -65.55
C PRO A 144 -10.21 -42.31 -65.38
N PRO A 145 -9.70 -41.08 -65.55
CA PRO A 145 -10.48 -39.86 -65.35
C PRO A 145 -11.55 -39.68 -66.45
N PRO A 146 -12.73 -39.12 -66.12
CA PRO A 146 -13.76 -38.78 -67.09
C PRO A 146 -13.29 -37.66 -68.05
N PRO A 147 -13.89 -37.56 -69.26
CA PRO A 147 -13.56 -36.53 -70.23
C PRO A 147 -13.81 -35.13 -69.66
N ALA A 148 -12.89 -34.21 -69.95
CA ALA A 148 -12.91 -32.85 -69.44
C ALA A 148 -14.14 -32.07 -69.95
N PRO A 149 -14.87 -31.35 -69.09
CA PRO A 149 -15.95 -30.47 -69.53
C PRO A 149 -15.40 -29.31 -70.35
N GLU A 150 -16.12 -28.96 -71.42
CA GLU A 150 -15.81 -27.81 -72.28
C GLU A 150 -15.78 -26.49 -71.47
N PRO A 151 -14.90 -25.54 -71.83
CA PRO A 151 -14.75 -24.29 -71.11
C PRO A 151 -16.01 -23.43 -71.26
N ALA A 152 -16.78 -23.32 -70.18
CA ALA A 152 -17.85 -22.34 -70.06
C ALA A 152 -17.23 -20.93 -70.13
N ASN A 153 -17.53 -20.21 -71.21
CA ASN A 153 -17.18 -18.80 -71.37
C ASN A 153 -17.71 -18.00 -70.17
N PRO A 154 -16.85 -17.32 -69.36
CA PRO A 154 -17.33 -16.47 -68.29
C PRO A 154 -17.97 -15.24 -68.93
N SER A 155 -19.31 -15.25 -69.02
CA SER A 155 -20.09 -14.10 -69.45
C SER A 155 -19.74 -12.90 -68.57
N SER A 156 -19.17 -11.90 -69.21
CA SER A 156 -18.76 -10.61 -68.68
C SER A 156 -19.95 -9.84 -68.10
N SER A 157 -20.14 -9.91 -66.78
CA SER A 157 -21.03 -8.99 -66.07
C SER A 157 -20.56 -8.74 -64.64
N SER A 158 -19.34 -8.23 -64.50
CA SER A 158 -18.66 -8.09 -63.19
C SER A 158 -18.68 -6.67 -62.60
N LYS A 159 -19.34 -5.71 -63.25
CA LYS A 159 -19.35 -4.31 -62.78
C LYS A 159 -20.33 -4.07 -61.61
N GLY A 160 -21.46 -4.79 -61.57
CA GLY A 160 -22.46 -4.65 -60.49
C GLY A 160 -21.94 -5.11 -59.12
N THR A 161 -21.20 -6.22 -59.09
CA THR A 161 -20.65 -6.79 -57.85
C THR A 161 -19.59 -5.90 -57.19
N LEU A 162 -18.80 -5.19 -58.00
CA LEU A 162 -17.81 -4.23 -57.49
C LEU A 162 -18.47 -3.04 -56.79
N LEU A 163 -19.57 -2.51 -57.35
CA LEU A 163 -20.31 -1.41 -56.74
C LEU A 163 -20.94 -1.84 -55.41
N ILE A 164 -21.58 -3.01 -55.37
CA ILE A 164 -22.16 -3.57 -54.15
C ILE A 164 -21.08 -3.76 -53.07
N GLY A 165 -19.92 -4.28 -53.44
CA GLY A 165 -18.78 -4.42 -52.52
C GLY A 165 -18.29 -3.08 -51.95
N MET A 166 -18.20 -2.04 -52.78
CA MET A 166 -17.81 -0.70 -52.34
C MET A 166 -18.84 -0.06 -51.39
N PHE A 167 -20.14 -0.25 -51.63
CA PHE A 167 -21.19 0.25 -50.74
C PHE A 167 -21.14 -0.44 -49.37
N ILE A 168 -20.98 -1.76 -49.33
CA ILE A 168 -20.89 -2.51 -48.07
C ILE A 168 -19.64 -2.09 -47.30
N PHE A 169 -18.47 -2.03 -47.95
CA PHE A 169 -17.23 -1.59 -47.33
C PHE A 169 -17.33 -0.15 -46.82
N GLY A 170 -17.90 0.76 -47.62
CA GLY A 170 -18.15 2.15 -47.22
C GLY A 170 -19.06 2.25 -45.99
N MET A 171 -20.10 1.42 -45.91
CA MET A 171 -21.04 1.41 -44.78
C MET A 171 -20.37 0.94 -43.49
N PHE A 172 -19.56 -0.13 -43.55
CA PHE A 172 -18.76 -0.58 -42.40
C PHE A 172 -17.71 0.45 -41.98
N ALA A 173 -17.05 1.12 -42.93
CA ALA A 173 -16.11 2.18 -42.63
C ALA A 173 -16.79 3.36 -41.93
N CYS A 174 -17.95 3.80 -42.40
CA CYS A 174 -18.74 4.87 -41.76
C CYS A 174 -19.19 4.50 -40.34
N VAL A 175 -19.69 3.28 -40.14
CA VAL A 175 -20.07 2.82 -38.78
C VAL A 175 -18.85 2.71 -37.88
N GLY A 176 -17.74 2.16 -38.37
CA GLY A 176 -16.48 2.08 -37.63
C GLY A 176 -15.98 3.45 -37.18
N ILE A 177 -15.93 4.42 -38.10
CA ILE A 177 -15.52 5.79 -37.78
C ILE A 177 -16.50 6.43 -36.78
N SER A 178 -17.80 6.27 -36.96
CA SER A 178 -18.81 6.81 -36.04
C SER A 178 -18.68 6.23 -34.63
N ALA A 179 -18.39 4.93 -34.51
CA ALA A 179 -18.18 4.26 -33.23
C ALA A 179 -16.89 4.75 -32.55
N VAL A 180 -15.81 4.93 -33.31
CA VAL A 180 -14.54 5.46 -32.79
C VAL A 180 -14.72 6.91 -32.33
N VAL A 181 -15.34 7.77 -33.14
CA VAL A 181 -15.61 9.18 -32.76
C VAL A 181 -16.54 9.23 -31.54
N GLY A 182 -17.59 8.42 -31.51
CA GLY A 182 -18.48 8.28 -30.38
C GLY A 182 -17.75 7.81 -29.11
N TYR A 183 -16.83 6.85 -29.24
CA TYR A 183 -16.01 6.36 -28.14
C TYR A 183 -15.03 7.42 -27.63
N LEU A 184 -14.37 8.16 -28.51
CA LEU A 184 -13.49 9.28 -28.13
C LEU A 184 -14.27 10.39 -27.44
N TYR A 185 -15.46 10.71 -27.93
CA TYR A 185 -16.37 11.67 -27.29
C TYR A 185 -16.79 11.18 -25.90
N TYR A 186 -17.18 9.91 -25.79
CA TYR A 186 -17.56 9.27 -24.53
C TYR A 186 -16.42 9.30 -23.50
N MET A 187 -15.20 8.96 -23.91
CA MET A 187 -14.02 8.99 -23.04
C MET A 187 -13.72 10.42 -22.56
N LYS A 188 -13.82 11.42 -23.43
CA LYS A 188 -13.66 12.84 -23.08
C LYS A 188 -14.76 13.33 -22.11
N GLN A 189 -15.98 12.80 -22.24
CA GLN A 189 -17.10 13.10 -21.34
C GLN A 189 -16.82 12.58 -19.92
N GLN A 190 -16.32 11.34 -19.81
CA GLN A 190 -15.95 10.77 -18.51
C GLN A 190 -14.85 11.56 -17.80
N GLU A 191 -13.86 12.09 -18.53
CA GLU A 191 -12.79 12.88 -17.92
C GLU A 191 -13.32 14.17 -17.27
N LYS A 192 -14.25 14.87 -17.94
CA LYS A 192 -14.89 16.07 -17.40
C LYS A 192 -15.70 15.77 -16.14
N ALA A 193 -16.45 14.68 -16.12
CA ALA A 193 -17.21 14.25 -14.94
C ALA A 193 -16.28 13.97 -13.75
N LYS A 194 -15.17 13.24 -13.98
CA LYS A 194 -14.15 12.96 -12.95
C LYS A 194 -13.48 14.25 -12.45
N GLU A 195 -13.25 15.23 -13.32
CA GLU A 195 -12.68 16.52 -12.93
C GLU A 195 -13.65 17.32 -12.04
N GLU A 196 -14.94 17.34 -12.38
CA GLU A 196 -15.97 18.01 -11.57
C GLU A 196 -16.10 17.36 -10.19
N GLU A 197 -16.11 16.04 -10.11
CA GLU A 197 -16.12 15.32 -8.83
C GLU A 197 -14.88 15.64 -7.97
N ARG A 198 -13.69 15.71 -8.60
CA ARG A 198 -12.46 16.12 -7.90
C ARG A 198 -12.57 17.54 -7.36
N LYS A 199 -13.08 18.50 -8.15
CA LYS A 199 -13.30 19.89 -7.72
C LYS A 199 -14.29 19.96 -6.55
N LYS A 200 -15.41 19.21 -6.61
CA LYS A 200 -16.38 19.11 -5.51
C LYS A 200 -15.76 18.51 -4.25
N LEU A 201 -14.93 17.48 -4.39
CA LEU A 201 -14.20 16.86 -3.27
C LEU A 201 -13.17 17.81 -2.66
N GLU A 202 -12.45 18.59 -3.47
CA GLU A 202 -11.50 19.58 -2.98
C GLU A 202 -12.21 20.74 -2.27
N GLN A 203 -13.33 21.21 -2.82
CA GLN A 203 -14.17 22.23 -2.21
C GLN A 203 -14.76 21.75 -0.88
N SER A 204 -15.25 20.49 -0.80
CA SER A 204 -15.77 19.93 0.45
C SER A 204 -14.68 19.79 1.51
N LYS A 205 -13.48 19.33 1.14
CA LYS A 205 -12.30 19.29 2.05
C LYS A 205 -11.90 20.69 2.53
N MET A 206 -11.93 21.70 1.66
CA MET A 206 -11.66 23.09 2.03
C MET A 206 -12.72 23.63 2.99
N MET A 207 -13.99 23.33 2.75
CA MET A 207 -15.10 23.70 3.64
C MET A 207 -14.99 22.99 5.00
N GLU A 208 -14.62 21.72 5.04
CA GLU A 208 -14.39 20.96 6.27
C GLU A 208 -13.21 21.53 7.06
N LYS A 209 -12.08 21.85 6.40
CA LYS A 209 -10.93 22.54 7.03
C LYS A 209 -11.35 23.90 7.60
N LYS A 210 -12.15 24.69 6.87
CA LYS A 210 -12.70 25.97 7.36
C LYS A 210 -13.59 25.76 8.59
N LYS A 211 -14.49 24.76 8.57
CA LYS A 211 -15.33 24.39 9.72
C LYS A 211 -14.49 23.97 10.93
N LYS A 212 -13.50 23.09 10.75
CA LYS A 212 -12.55 22.68 11.80
C LYS A 212 -11.79 23.85 12.40
N ARG A 213 -11.32 24.80 11.58
CA ARG A 213 -10.68 26.05 12.05
C ARG A 213 -11.63 26.92 12.87
N LYS A 214 -12.88 27.11 12.42
CA LYS A 214 -13.90 27.85 13.16
C LYS A 214 -14.21 27.18 14.51
N MET A 215 -14.34 25.86 14.53
CA MET A 215 -14.57 25.09 15.77
C MET A 215 -13.40 25.21 16.74
N ARG A 216 -12.15 25.12 16.26
CA ARG A 216 -10.96 25.34 17.10
C ARG A 216 -10.93 26.75 17.68
N LYS A 217 -11.20 27.79 16.87
CA LYS A 217 -11.29 29.18 17.37
C LYS A 217 -12.37 29.35 18.43
N LYS A 218 -13.56 28.75 18.25
CA LYS A 218 -14.63 28.78 19.25
C LYS A 218 -14.21 28.07 20.55
N LYS A 219 -13.56 26.90 20.45
CA LYS A 219 -13.03 26.16 21.61
C LYS A 219 -11.98 26.99 22.37
N SER A 220 -11.00 27.58 21.66
CA SER A 220 -9.98 28.43 22.28
C SER A 220 -10.58 29.64 22.97
N LYS A 221 -11.57 30.33 22.36
CA LYS A 221 -12.27 31.43 23.01
C LYS A 221 -13.00 30.99 24.29
N LYS A 222 -13.65 29.83 24.28
CA LYS A 222 -14.32 29.29 25.47
C LYS A 222 -13.33 28.97 26.59
N VAL A 223 -12.17 28.38 26.25
CA VAL A 223 -11.10 28.10 27.22
C VAL A 223 -10.55 29.39 27.80
N ILE A 224 -10.23 30.40 26.96
CA ILE A 224 -9.74 31.70 27.44
C ILE A 224 -10.73 32.34 28.41
N VAL A 225 -12.02 32.39 28.06
CA VAL A 225 -13.06 32.98 28.93
C VAL A 225 -13.19 32.22 30.26
N GLN A 226 -13.09 30.89 30.24
CA GLN A 226 -13.10 30.09 31.47
C GLN A 226 -11.88 30.37 32.34
N VAL A 227 -10.67 30.37 31.78
CA VAL A 227 -9.44 30.65 32.53
C VAL A 227 -9.47 32.06 33.10
N THR A 228 -9.84 33.08 32.32
CA THR A 228 -9.92 34.47 32.82
C THR A 228 -10.99 34.65 33.90
N GLY A 229 -12.12 33.93 33.78
CA GLY A 229 -13.18 33.95 34.79
C GLY A 229 -12.78 33.25 36.09
N GLU A 230 -11.93 32.23 35.99
CA GLU A 230 -11.38 31.52 37.15
C GLU A 230 -10.28 32.35 37.83
N GLU A 231 -9.39 32.96 37.05
CA GLU A 231 -8.33 33.87 37.52
C GLU A 231 -8.91 35.07 38.30
N THR A 232 -9.92 35.75 37.74
CA THR A 232 -10.65 36.83 38.45
C THR A 232 -11.38 36.35 39.72
N ARG A 233 -11.82 35.09 39.76
CA ARG A 233 -12.45 34.50 40.96
C ARG A 233 -11.42 34.19 42.05
N VAL A 234 -10.22 33.77 41.66
CA VAL A 234 -9.09 33.53 42.58
C VAL A 234 -8.62 34.86 43.15
N GLU A 235 -8.40 35.88 42.31
CA GLU A 235 -7.96 37.21 42.74
C GLU A 235 -8.96 37.86 43.73
N ARG A 236 -10.27 37.72 43.47
CA ARG A 236 -11.32 38.19 44.40
C ARG A 236 -11.31 37.43 45.73
N LYS A 237 -10.95 36.15 45.76
CA LYS A 237 -10.85 35.37 47.01
C LYS A 237 -9.62 35.79 47.81
N GLU A 238 -8.47 35.91 47.15
CA GLU A 238 -7.22 36.37 47.79
C GLU A 238 -7.37 37.77 48.39
N ALA A 239 -8.09 38.68 47.74
CA ALA A 239 -8.40 40.00 48.31
C ALA A 239 -9.24 39.89 49.60
N LYS A 240 -10.28 39.04 49.61
CA LYS A 240 -11.12 38.83 50.80
C LYS A 240 -10.37 38.17 51.95
N ASP A 241 -9.46 37.24 51.65
CA ASP A 241 -8.67 36.57 52.66
C ASP A 241 -7.65 37.54 53.29
N LYS A 242 -7.04 38.44 52.49
CA LYS A 242 -6.20 39.55 53.00
C LYS A 242 -6.96 40.51 53.91
N ASP A 243 -8.17 40.92 53.52
CA ASP A 243 -9.01 41.78 54.37
C ASP A 243 -9.32 41.10 55.71
N ARG A 244 -9.63 39.80 55.70
CA ARG A 244 -9.87 39.02 56.92
C ARG A 244 -8.62 38.89 57.79
N GLU A 245 -7.45 38.64 57.20
CA GLU A 245 -6.19 38.59 57.93
C GLU A 245 -5.84 39.94 58.58
N GLU A 246 -6.13 41.05 57.89
CA GLU A 246 -5.96 42.39 58.45
C GLU A 246 -6.92 42.64 59.63
N GLU A 247 -8.18 42.22 59.54
CA GLU A 247 -9.13 42.29 60.66
C GLU A 247 -8.68 41.46 61.87
N VAL A 248 -8.21 40.23 61.64
CA VAL A 248 -7.66 39.37 62.71
C VAL A 248 -6.45 40.03 63.37
N ARG A 249 -5.56 40.65 62.57
CA ARG A 249 -4.40 41.38 63.09
C ARG A 249 -4.80 42.60 63.91
N LYS A 250 -5.81 43.37 63.47
CA LYS A 250 -6.36 44.50 64.22
C LYS A 250 -6.97 44.06 65.55
N TRP A 251 -7.74 42.98 65.54
CA TRP A 251 -8.32 42.40 66.76
C TRP A 251 -7.25 41.94 67.75
N LYS A 252 -6.21 41.25 67.26
CA LYS A 252 -5.12 40.80 68.12
C LYS A 252 -4.35 41.97 68.75
N ALA A 253 -4.11 43.04 67.98
CA ALA A 253 -3.49 44.25 68.50
C ALA A 253 -4.38 44.96 69.55
N PHE A 254 -5.70 44.95 69.35
CA PHE A 254 -6.67 45.47 70.30
C PHE A 254 -6.69 44.67 71.62
N GLU A 255 -6.69 43.33 71.55
CA GLU A 255 -6.58 42.47 72.74
C GLU A 255 -5.26 42.71 73.49
N GLU A 256 -4.14 42.79 72.77
CA GLU A 256 -2.82 43.03 73.38
C GLU A 256 -2.75 44.40 74.07
N ALA A 257 -3.38 45.43 73.50
CA ALA A 257 -3.48 46.76 74.11
C ALA A 257 -4.29 46.72 75.42
N ASN A 258 -5.46 46.08 75.42
CA ASN A 258 -6.30 45.94 76.61
C ASN A 258 -5.63 45.11 77.72
N GLN A 259 -4.78 44.15 77.37
CA GLN A 259 -4.05 43.34 78.36
C GLN A 259 -2.97 44.15 79.08
N LYS A 260 -2.28 45.06 78.37
CA LYS A 260 -1.27 45.97 78.96
C LYS A 260 -1.90 46.95 79.95
N GLU A 261 -3.09 47.46 79.66
CA GLU A 261 -3.80 48.41 80.54
C GLU A 261 -4.17 47.76 81.89
N ASN A 262 -4.63 46.51 81.87
CA ASN A 262 -4.95 45.76 83.10
C ASN A 262 -3.72 45.37 83.93
N THR A 263 -2.53 45.35 83.34
CA THR A 263 -1.28 45.03 84.05
C THR A 263 -0.80 46.24 84.90
N PHE A 264 -1.20 47.46 84.54
CA PHE A 264 -0.82 48.68 85.27
C PHE A 264 -1.61 48.91 86.57
N LEU A 265 -2.75 48.22 86.73
CA LEU A 265 -3.62 48.35 87.90
C LEU A 265 -3.31 47.36 89.04
N ASN A 266 -2.31 46.48 88.87
CA ASN A 266 -1.77 45.63 89.95
C ASN A 266 -0.27 45.89 90.14
N PRO A 267 0.13 47.01 90.77
CA PRO A 267 1.49 47.12 91.30
C PRO A 267 1.61 46.20 92.52
N SER A 268 2.49 45.21 92.43
CA SER A 268 2.93 44.38 93.55
C SER A 268 3.54 45.22 94.67
#